data_AF-A0A1Y1M6Y6-F1
#
_entry.id   AF-A0A1Y1M6Y6-F1
#
_cell.length_a   1.000
_cell.length_b   1.000
_cell.length_c   1.000
_cell.angle_alpha   90.00
_cell.angle_beta   90.00
_cell.angle_gamma   90.00
#
_symmetry.space_group_name_H-M   'P 1'
#
loop_
_entity.id
_entity.type
_entity.pdbx_description
1 polymer ?
#
loop_
_entity_poly.entity_id
_entity_poly.type
_entity_poly.pdbx_seq_one_letter_code
_entity_poly.pdbx_strand_id
1 'polypeptide(L)'
;FIDVPQDQAHTFLAQSGLMNNDEKPDRTHNQTWLVRGGSFVCAIGCKMAIKSADQMDGDKSIGQVTHDEAIYARPMKLQGASQLESTLQISIIRKDGQVIQGWTMEKVTKSLPAGLWGEYNSSTDPLKSGNNINGLLSSSGGTINLLAGVRLTAPPPHMSNDPYPVFNILDAELQALTAEKPFPESEGSNKNWDPAEPLETTQQWEIVRGKWAVPDWDQGEGKVQEEFVSGWTAALGWDTGLSQWA
;
A
#
# COMPACT_ATOMS: atom_id res chain seq x y z
N PHE A 1 -48.53 -8.93 -9.46
CA PHE A 1 -47.39 -8.05 -9.77
C PHE A 1 -46.24 -8.49 -8.90
N ILE A 2 -45.26 -9.19 -9.49
CA ILE A 2 -44.03 -9.53 -8.77
C ILE A 2 -43.19 -8.27 -8.85
N ASP A 3 -43.26 -7.48 -7.79
CA ASP A 3 -42.37 -6.34 -7.57
C ASP A 3 -40.99 -6.94 -7.29
N VAL A 4 -40.23 -7.23 -8.35
CA VAL A 4 -38.83 -7.62 -8.20
C VAL A 4 -38.16 -6.42 -7.54
N PRO A 5 -37.54 -6.56 -6.35
CA PRO A 5 -36.89 -5.42 -5.71
C PRO A 5 -35.91 -4.82 -6.72
N GLN A 6 -36.07 -3.53 -7.03
CA GLN A 6 -35.01 -2.79 -7.71
C GLN A 6 -33.71 -3.08 -6.95
N ASP A 7 -32.61 -3.28 -7.69
CA ASP A 7 -31.30 -3.74 -7.20
C ASP A 7 -30.67 -2.76 -6.21
N GLN A 8 -31.30 -2.65 -5.04
CA GLN A 8 -31.06 -1.70 -3.96
C GLN A 8 -30.59 -2.43 -2.71
N ALA A 9 -30.54 -3.77 -2.72
CA ALA A 9 -30.05 -4.56 -1.60
C ALA A 9 -28.54 -4.40 -1.39
N HIS A 10 -27.83 -4.09 -2.48
CA HIS A 10 -26.39 -3.94 -2.52
C HIS A 10 -26.00 -2.49 -2.84
N THR A 11 -24.87 -2.06 -2.31
CA THR A 11 -24.26 -0.76 -2.60
C THR A 11 -22.83 -1.00 -3.02
N PHE A 12 -22.50 -0.55 -4.23
CA PHE A 12 -21.15 -0.64 -4.77
C PHE A 12 -20.45 0.69 -4.54
N LEU A 13 -19.24 0.65 -3.99
CA LEU A 13 -18.42 1.84 -3.77
C LEU A 13 -16.99 1.61 -4.26
N ALA A 14 -16.52 2.39 -5.22
CA ALA A 14 -15.10 2.47 -5.54
C ALA A 14 -14.37 3.23 -4.42
N GLN A 15 -13.40 2.57 -3.78
CA GLN A 15 -12.59 3.14 -2.70
C GLN A 15 -11.23 3.66 -3.19
N SER A 16 -10.67 3.02 -4.22
CA SER A 16 -9.39 3.41 -4.83
C SER A 16 -9.38 3.11 -6.33
N GLY A 17 -8.48 3.77 -7.05
CA GLY A 17 -8.27 3.55 -8.49
C GLY A 17 -9.35 4.16 -9.38
N LEU A 18 -10.35 4.86 -8.84
CA LEU A 18 -11.35 5.56 -9.65
C LEU A 18 -10.70 6.71 -10.43
N MET A 19 -10.92 6.75 -11.73
CA MET A 19 -10.53 7.89 -12.57
C MET A 19 -11.74 8.81 -12.73
N ASN A 20 -11.73 9.91 -11.99
CA ASN A 20 -12.73 10.95 -12.17
C ASN A 20 -12.25 11.91 -13.26
N ASN A 21 -13.14 12.26 -14.19
CA ASN A 21 -12.89 13.33 -15.13
C ASN A 21 -13.07 14.71 -14.48
N ASP A 22 -13.83 14.77 -13.37
CA ASP A 22 -14.17 15.99 -12.66
C ASP A 22 -13.71 15.93 -11.19
N GLU A 23 -13.43 17.09 -10.60
CA GLU A 23 -12.92 17.21 -9.23
C GLU A 23 -13.96 16.83 -8.16
N LYS A 24 -15.26 16.91 -8.50
CA LYS A 24 -16.41 16.53 -7.66
C LYS A 24 -17.51 15.85 -8.49
N PRO A 25 -17.34 14.58 -8.88
CA PRO A 25 -18.33 13.90 -9.71
C PRO A 25 -19.59 13.59 -8.89
N ASP A 26 -20.75 13.99 -9.41
CA ASP A 26 -22.03 13.47 -8.93
C ASP A 26 -22.10 11.97 -9.23
N ARG A 27 -22.47 11.18 -8.21
CA ARG A 27 -22.49 9.71 -8.31
C ARG A 27 -23.93 9.22 -8.32
N THR A 28 -24.30 8.53 -9.38
CA THR A 28 -25.59 7.85 -9.47
C THR A 28 -25.45 6.36 -9.17
N HIS A 29 -26.53 5.74 -8.70
CA HIS A 29 -26.55 4.29 -8.49
C HIS A 29 -26.38 3.57 -9.84
N ASN A 30 -25.65 2.45 -9.84
CA ASN A 30 -25.36 1.63 -11.03
C ASN A 30 -24.62 2.36 -12.17
N GLN A 31 -23.85 3.41 -11.85
CA GLN A 31 -23.00 4.09 -12.81
C GLN A 31 -21.78 3.26 -13.20
N THR A 32 -21.43 3.25 -14.48
CA THR A 32 -20.17 2.68 -14.97
C THR A 32 -18.98 3.49 -14.46
N TRP A 33 -17.99 2.80 -13.88
CA TRP A 33 -16.75 3.43 -13.43
C TRP A 33 -15.62 3.21 -14.42
N LEU A 34 -14.85 4.27 -14.65
CA LEU A 34 -13.53 4.18 -15.27
C LEU A 34 -12.48 4.08 -14.16
N VAL A 35 -11.67 3.03 -14.17
CA VAL A 35 -10.77 2.71 -13.05
C VAL A 35 -9.37 2.29 -13.52
N ARG A 36 -8.35 2.55 -12.71
CA ARG A 36 -6.99 2.04 -12.85
C ARG A 36 -6.91 0.64 -12.29
N GLY A 37 -6.84 -0.36 -13.17
CA GLY A 37 -6.88 -1.78 -12.81
C GLY A 37 -5.94 -2.18 -11.67
N GLY A 38 -4.64 -1.85 -11.76
CA GLY A 38 -3.63 -2.29 -10.77
C GLY A 38 -3.74 -1.67 -9.38
N SER A 39 -4.60 -0.66 -9.18
CA SER A 39 -4.80 0.02 -7.89
C SER A 39 -6.27 0.04 -7.46
N PHE A 40 -7.12 -0.68 -8.19
CA PHE A 40 -8.55 -0.63 -7.99
C PHE A 40 -8.96 -1.41 -6.76
N VAL A 41 -9.76 -0.74 -5.92
CA VAL A 41 -10.37 -1.34 -4.74
C VAL A 41 -11.83 -0.91 -4.73
N CYS A 42 -12.74 -1.86 -4.56
CA CYS A 42 -14.15 -1.57 -4.36
C CYS A 42 -14.70 -2.29 -3.14
N ALA A 43 -15.74 -1.72 -2.55
CA ALA A 43 -16.51 -2.33 -1.48
C ALA A 43 -17.92 -2.62 -1.99
N ILE A 44 -18.41 -3.81 -1.67
CA ILE A 44 -19.79 -4.23 -1.85
C ILE A 44 -20.42 -4.25 -0.46
N GLY A 45 -21.28 -3.28 -0.18
CA GLY A 45 -22.08 -3.25 1.03
C GLY A 45 -23.42 -3.94 0.82
N CYS A 46 -23.86 -4.73 1.80
CA CYS A 46 -25.18 -5.33 1.86
C CYS A 46 -26.01 -4.61 2.93
N LYS A 47 -27.31 -4.42 2.65
CA LYS A 47 -28.26 -3.92 3.66
C LYS A 47 -28.62 -4.96 4.73
N MET A 48 -28.33 -6.23 4.47
CA MET A 48 -28.58 -7.38 5.34
C MET A 48 -27.25 -8.00 5.79
N ALA A 49 -27.24 -8.68 6.94
CA ALA A 49 -26.11 -9.50 7.35
C ALA A 49 -25.98 -10.72 6.44
N ILE A 50 -24.73 -11.10 6.13
CA ILE A 50 -24.39 -12.24 5.26
C ILE A 50 -23.53 -13.23 6.04
N LYS A 51 -23.80 -14.54 5.86
CA LYS A 51 -23.03 -15.64 6.44
C LYS A 51 -21.76 -15.91 5.66
N SER A 52 -21.82 -15.81 4.33
CA SER A 52 -20.65 -15.93 3.45
C SER A 52 -20.72 -14.96 2.28
N ALA A 53 -19.55 -14.71 1.70
CA ALA A 53 -19.40 -14.11 0.40
C ALA A 53 -18.46 -14.95 -0.46
N ASP A 54 -18.91 -15.27 -1.66
CA ASP A 54 -18.25 -16.19 -2.59
C ASP A 54 -17.96 -15.45 -3.90
N GLN A 55 -16.69 -15.46 -4.30
CA GLN A 55 -16.31 -15.09 -5.66
C GLN A 55 -16.56 -16.28 -6.57
N MET A 56 -17.33 -16.09 -7.63
CA MET A 56 -17.82 -17.16 -8.48
C MET A 56 -17.22 -17.12 -9.88
N ASP A 57 -16.85 -18.30 -10.39
CA ASP A 57 -16.58 -18.60 -11.79
C ASP A 57 -17.65 -19.58 -12.30
N GLY A 58 -18.69 -19.05 -12.94
CA GLY A 58 -19.93 -19.79 -13.17
C GLY A 58 -20.52 -20.27 -11.84
N ASP A 59 -20.71 -21.59 -11.70
CA ASP A 59 -21.24 -22.21 -10.48
C ASP A 59 -20.15 -22.57 -9.45
N LYS A 60 -18.87 -22.31 -9.76
CA LYS A 60 -17.74 -22.68 -8.90
C LYS A 60 -17.27 -21.51 -8.04
N SER A 61 -17.22 -21.69 -6.73
CA SER A 61 -16.56 -20.73 -5.82
C SER A 61 -15.04 -20.82 -6.00
N ILE A 62 -14.41 -19.68 -6.31
CA ILE A 62 -12.97 -19.50 -6.52
C ILE A 62 -12.29 -18.70 -5.40
N GLY A 63 -13.08 -18.12 -4.51
CA GLY A 63 -12.63 -17.45 -3.29
C GLY A 63 -13.81 -17.28 -2.36
N GLN A 64 -13.57 -17.38 -1.05
CA GLN A 64 -14.65 -17.29 -0.06
C GLN A 64 -14.22 -16.52 1.18
N VAL A 65 -15.16 -15.78 1.74
CA VAL A 65 -15.07 -15.16 3.05
C VAL A 65 -16.31 -15.53 3.86
N THR A 66 -16.13 -16.10 5.06
CA THR A 66 -17.22 -16.54 5.93
C THR A 66 -17.27 -15.74 7.23
N HIS A 67 -18.47 -15.62 7.80
CA HIS A 67 -18.66 -15.13 9.15
C HIS A 67 -18.86 -16.33 10.09
N ASP A 68 -18.05 -16.41 11.14
CA ASP A 68 -17.98 -17.60 11.97
C ASP A 68 -19.20 -17.70 12.92
N GLU A 69 -19.69 -16.56 13.40
CA GLU A 69 -20.80 -16.51 14.35
C GLU A 69 -22.16 -16.82 13.70
N ALA A 70 -23.09 -17.29 14.52
CA ALA A 70 -24.46 -17.52 14.12
C ALA A 70 -25.15 -16.19 13.83
N ILE A 71 -25.82 -16.11 12.69
CA ILE A 71 -26.64 -14.96 12.34
C ILE A 71 -28.09 -15.31 12.64
N TYR A 72 -28.79 -14.43 13.34
CA TYR A 72 -30.20 -14.59 13.62
C TYR A 72 -31.00 -13.43 13.03
N ALA A 73 -32.31 -13.62 12.94
CA ALA A 73 -33.25 -12.59 12.55
C ALA A 73 -34.49 -12.68 13.45
N ARG A 74 -34.61 -11.74 14.39
CA ARG A 74 -35.75 -11.69 15.33
C ARG A 74 -37.11 -11.61 14.64
N PRO A 75 -37.30 -10.82 13.56
CA PRO A 75 -38.58 -10.79 12.84
C PRO A 75 -38.99 -12.17 12.27
N MET A 76 -38.01 -13.02 11.96
CA MET A 76 -38.22 -14.39 11.47
C MET A 76 -38.30 -15.42 12.60
N LYS A 77 -38.22 -14.99 13.87
CA LYS A 77 -38.27 -15.84 15.07
C LYS A 77 -37.19 -16.94 15.09
N LEU A 78 -36.04 -16.64 14.50
CA LEU A 78 -34.89 -17.54 14.43
C LEU A 78 -34.23 -17.71 15.80
N GLN A 79 -34.03 -18.95 16.23
CA GLN A 79 -33.45 -19.32 17.52
C GLN A 79 -32.75 -20.69 17.45
N GLY A 80 -31.74 -20.89 18.29
CA GLY A 80 -30.97 -22.14 18.39
C GLY A 80 -30.33 -22.54 17.06
N ALA A 81 -30.71 -23.72 16.56
CA ALA A 81 -30.22 -24.28 15.30
C ALA A 81 -30.85 -23.64 14.05
N SER A 82 -31.96 -22.90 14.20
CA SER A 82 -32.57 -22.17 13.09
C SER A 82 -31.88 -20.83 12.92
N GLN A 83 -30.75 -20.84 12.22
CA GLN A 83 -29.93 -19.66 11.92
C GLN A 83 -30.24 -19.11 10.52
N LEU A 84 -29.91 -17.84 10.29
CA LEU A 84 -30.05 -17.20 8.99
C LEU A 84 -28.87 -17.61 8.11
N GLU A 85 -29.16 -18.32 7.03
CA GLU A 85 -28.22 -18.57 5.94
C GLU A 85 -28.39 -17.49 4.88
N SER A 86 -27.30 -16.79 4.56
CA SER A 86 -27.28 -15.75 3.53
C SER A 86 -25.91 -15.69 2.88
N THR A 87 -25.87 -15.85 1.56
CA THR A 87 -24.63 -15.88 0.79
C THR A 87 -24.64 -14.78 -0.26
N LEU A 88 -23.58 -13.97 -0.28
CA LEU A 88 -23.33 -12.99 -1.34
C LEU A 88 -22.48 -13.65 -2.44
N GLN A 89 -23.01 -13.72 -3.65
CA GLN A 89 -22.25 -14.22 -4.81
C GLN A 89 -21.72 -13.06 -5.65
N ILE A 90 -20.45 -13.10 -5.99
CA ILE A 90 -19.74 -12.03 -6.70
C ILE A 90 -19.08 -12.62 -7.94
N SER A 91 -19.45 -12.14 -9.12
CA SER A 91 -18.81 -12.52 -10.39
C SER A 91 -18.11 -11.32 -11.02
N ILE A 92 -16.81 -11.47 -11.31
CA ILE A 92 -16.00 -10.42 -11.94
C ILE A 92 -15.52 -10.95 -13.29
N ILE A 93 -16.18 -10.49 -14.35
CA ILE A 93 -16.04 -11.04 -15.70
C ILE A 93 -15.49 -9.96 -16.63
N ARG A 94 -14.51 -10.32 -17.46
CA ARG A 94 -14.03 -9.51 -18.57
C ARG A 94 -15.07 -9.42 -19.69
N LYS A 95 -14.90 -8.46 -20.60
CA LYS A 95 -15.77 -8.32 -21.79
C LYS A 95 -15.76 -9.55 -22.69
N ASP A 96 -14.69 -10.34 -22.67
CA ASP A 96 -14.54 -11.60 -23.41
C ASP A 96 -15.16 -12.82 -22.69
N GLY A 97 -15.81 -12.61 -21.54
CA GLY A 97 -16.46 -13.67 -20.76
C GLY A 97 -15.52 -14.42 -19.81
N GLN A 98 -14.21 -14.11 -19.80
CA GLN A 98 -13.27 -14.76 -18.88
C GLN A 98 -13.35 -14.15 -17.48
N VAL A 99 -13.33 -15.00 -16.45
CA VAL A 99 -13.30 -14.57 -15.06
C VAL A 99 -11.91 -14.11 -14.67
N ILE A 100 -11.83 -12.97 -13.99
CA ILE A 100 -10.58 -12.46 -13.45
C ILE A 100 -10.32 -13.12 -12.10
N GLN A 101 -9.31 -13.98 -12.04
CA GLN A 101 -8.87 -14.62 -10.79
C GLN A 101 -7.90 -13.72 -10.00
N GLY A 102 -7.64 -14.08 -8.74
CA GLY A 102 -6.63 -13.41 -7.91
C GLY A 102 -7.10 -12.13 -7.22
N TRP A 103 -8.41 -11.87 -7.19
CA TRP A 103 -8.96 -10.81 -6.34
C TRP A 103 -8.82 -11.17 -4.88
N THR A 104 -8.36 -10.21 -4.09
CA THR A 104 -8.32 -10.39 -2.63
C THR A 104 -9.64 -9.92 -2.03
N MET A 105 -10.22 -10.73 -1.15
CA MET A 105 -11.48 -10.43 -0.47
C MET A 105 -11.26 -10.23 1.02
N GLU A 106 -11.82 -9.17 1.57
CA GLU A 106 -11.76 -8.86 3.00
C GLU A 106 -13.16 -8.61 3.58
N LYS A 107 -13.37 -9.03 4.83
CA LYS A 107 -14.62 -8.86 5.57
C LYS A 107 -14.91 -7.38 5.81
N VAL A 108 -16.11 -6.91 5.46
CA VAL A 108 -16.63 -5.62 5.93
C VAL A 108 -17.69 -5.89 6.99
N THR A 109 -17.29 -5.74 8.25
CA THR A 109 -18.17 -5.91 9.40
C THR A 109 -18.87 -4.59 9.73
N LYS A 110 -20.17 -4.65 10.01
CA LYS A 110 -20.98 -3.49 10.41
C LYS A 110 -21.68 -3.77 11.72
N SER A 111 -21.78 -2.73 12.56
CA SER A 111 -22.62 -2.80 13.77
C SER A 111 -24.08 -2.65 13.38
N LEU A 112 -24.85 -3.73 13.54
CA LEU A 112 -26.27 -3.81 13.23
C LEU A 112 -27.11 -3.87 14.51
N PRO A 113 -28.37 -3.40 14.50
CA PRO A 113 -29.21 -3.43 15.71
C PRO A 113 -29.47 -4.85 16.22
N ALA A 114 -29.12 -5.13 17.47
CA ALA A 114 -29.33 -6.44 18.09
C ALA A 114 -30.82 -6.81 18.21
N GLY A 115 -31.70 -5.80 18.27
CA GLY A 115 -33.16 -6.00 18.23
C GLY A 115 -33.68 -6.56 16.91
N LEU A 116 -32.90 -6.53 15.83
CA LEU A 116 -33.25 -7.15 14.55
C LEU A 116 -32.45 -8.43 14.31
N TRP A 117 -31.17 -8.43 14.66
CA TRP A 117 -30.21 -9.47 14.26
C TRP A 117 -29.77 -10.42 15.38
N GLY A 118 -30.23 -10.18 16.61
CA GLY A 118 -29.99 -11.10 17.72
C GLY A 118 -30.91 -12.32 17.68
N GLU A 119 -30.62 -13.30 18.52
CA GLU A 119 -31.47 -14.48 18.69
C GLU A 119 -32.86 -14.10 19.18
N TYR A 120 -33.90 -14.74 18.63
CA TYR A 120 -35.26 -14.55 19.09
C TYR A 120 -35.48 -15.24 20.45
N ASN A 121 -36.14 -14.53 21.37
CA ASN A 121 -36.60 -15.11 22.63
C ASN A 121 -38.05 -14.70 22.87
N SER A 122 -38.94 -15.69 22.89
CA SER A 122 -40.38 -15.49 23.06
C SER A 122 -40.79 -14.82 24.38
N SER A 123 -39.98 -14.91 25.43
CA SER A 123 -40.24 -14.21 26.70
C SER A 123 -40.02 -12.70 26.62
N THR A 124 -39.21 -12.26 25.65
CA THR A 124 -38.91 -10.86 25.36
C THR A 124 -39.66 -10.33 24.14
N ASP A 125 -40.66 -11.07 23.64
CA ASP A 125 -41.50 -10.62 22.52
C ASP A 125 -42.59 -9.67 23.06
N PRO A 126 -42.57 -8.38 22.69
CA PRO A 126 -43.53 -7.39 23.19
C PRO A 126 -44.99 -7.74 22.86
N LEU A 127 -45.23 -8.54 21.81
CA LEU A 127 -46.57 -9.03 21.47
C LEU A 127 -47.11 -10.07 22.46
N LYS A 128 -46.22 -10.71 23.24
CA LYS A 128 -46.58 -11.76 24.21
C LYS A 128 -46.39 -11.34 25.66
N SER A 129 -45.31 -10.64 25.98
CA SER A 129 -44.96 -10.26 27.36
C SER A 129 -45.32 -8.82 27.72
N GLY A 130 -45.90 -8.04 26.78
CA GLY A 130 -46.28 -6.65 26.98
C GLY A 130 -45.13 -5.66 26.76
N ASN A 131 -45.44 -4.36 26.78
CA ASN A 131 -44.50 -3.30 26.38
C ASN A 131 -43.38 -2.97 27.39
N ASN A 132 -43.28 -3.66 28.52
CA ASN A 132 -42.32 -3.36 29.60
C ASN A 132 -41.10 -4.28 29.59
N ILE A 133 -40.41 -4.39 28.46
CA ILE A 133 -39.19 -5.20 28.34
C ILE A 133 -37.98 -4.32 28.67
N ASN A 134 -37.49 -4.40 29.91
CA ASN A 134 -36.33 -3.64 30.40
C ASN A 134 -35.08 -3.80 29.51
N GLY A 135 -34.93 -4.95 28.83
CA GLY A 135 -33.82 -5.21 27.90
C GLY A 135 -33.91 -4.47 26.55
N LEU A 136 -35.10 -4.02 26.12
CA LEU A 136 -35.21 -3.16 24.93
C LEU A 136 -34.78 -1.71 25.23
N LEU A 137 -34.80 -1.32 26.50
CA LEU A 137 -34.46 0.01 26.99
C LEU A 137 -33.05 0.07 27.62
N SER A 138 -32.34 -1.06 27.70
CA SER A 138 -30.98 -1.10 28.26
C SER A 138 -29.97 -0.55 27.25
N SER A 139 -29.08 0.33 27.69
CA SER A 139 -28.01 0.92 26.87
C SER A 139 -26.86 -0.06 26.54
N SER A 140 -26.83 -1.23 27.16
CA SER A 140 -25.82 -2.28 26.94
C SER A 140 -26.30 -3.31 25.92
N GLY A 141 -25.50 -3.59 24.88
CA GLY A 141 -25.80 -4.66 23.92
C GLY A 141 -26.81 -4.30 22.81
N GLY A 142 -27.01 -3.01 22.53
CA GLY A 142 -27.96 -2.56 21.48
C GLY A 142 -27.55 -2.89 20.05
N THR A 143 -26.27 -3.22 19.80
CA THR A 143 -25.75 -3.59 18.48
C THR A 143 -24.93 -4.87 18.51
N ILE A 144 -24.84 -5.53 17.37
CA ILE A 144 -24.05 -6.73 17.09
C ILE A 144 -23.23 -6.51 15.82
N ASN A 145 -21.96 -6.94 15.83
CA ASN A 145 -21.06 -6.76 14.69
C ASN A 145 -21.17 -7.95 13.76
N LEU A 146 -21.80 -7.76 12.60
CA LEU A 146 -22.04 -8.82 11.63
C LEU A 146 -21.38 -8.48 10.29
N LEU A 147 -20.99 -9.52 9.56
CA LEU A 147 -20.53 -9.37 8.19
C LEU A 147 -21.67 -8.80 7.34
N ALA A 148 -21.45 -7.65 6.71
CA ALA A 148 -22.46 -6.94 5.95
C ALA A 148 -21.90 -6.45 4.61
N GLY A 149 -20.82 -7.05 4.13
CA GLY A 149 -20.19 -6.68 2.87
C GLY A 149 -18.78 -7.23 2.72
N VAL A 150 -18.17 -6.92 1.58
CA VAL A 150 -16.81 -7.36 1.23
C VAL A 150 -16.06 -6.21 0.59
N ARG A 151 -14.78 -6.08 0.93
CA ARG A 151 -13.82 -5.24 0.20
C ARG A 151 -13.04 -6.12 -0.75
N LEU A 152 -13.04 -5.73 -2.03
CA LEU A 152 -12.40 -6.41 -3.14
C LEU A 152 -11.22 -5.58 -3.61
N THR A 153 -10.04 -6.18 -3.60
CA THR A 153 -8.80 -5.57 -4.12
C THR A 153 -8.43 -6.28 -5.41
N ALA A 154 -8.21 -5.51 -6.48
CA ALA A 154 -7.82 -6.03 -7.77
C ALA A 154 -6.48 -6.79 -7.68
N PRO A 155 -6.29 -7.84 -8.50
CA PRO A 155 -5.01 -8.54 -8.56
C PRO A 155 -3.87 -7.58 -8.97
N PRO A 156 -2.62 -7.88 -8.57
CA PRO A 156 -1.48 -7.07 -8.97
C PRO A 156 -1.41 -6.91 -10.50
N PRO A 157 -1.01 -5.73 -11.00
CA PRO A 157 -0.85 -5.52 -12.43
C PRO A 157 0.24 -6.44 -12.97
N HIS A 158 0.00 -7.05 -14.13
CA HIS A 158 1.05 -7.73 -14.86
C HIS A 158 1.97 -6.71 -15.51
N MET A 159 3.28 -6.86 -15.31
CA MET A 159 4.25 -6.09 -16.08
C MET A 159 4.07 -6.41 -17.56
N SER A 160 4.19 -5.39 -18.41
CA SER A 160 4.20 -5.61 -19.86
C SER A 160 5.31 -6.61 -20.19
N ASN A 161 5.03 -7.55 -21.11
CA ASN A 161 6.10 -8.35 -21.70
C ASN A 161 6.94 -7.40 -22.53
N ASP A 162 8.05 -6.91 -21.96
CA ASP A 162 9.02 -6.12 -22.70
C ASP A 162 9.71 -7.05 -23.71
N PRO A 163 9.51 -6.85 -25.02
CA PRO A 163 10.16 -7.68 -26.02
C PRO A 163 11.66 -7.36 -26.14
N TYR A 164 12.14 -6.27 -25.52
CA TYR A 164 13.52 -5.85 -25.62
C TYR A 164 14.37 -6.50 -24.54
N PRO A 165 15.57 -7.02 -24.88
CA PRO A 165 16.51 -7.50 -23.89
C PRO A 165 16.94 -6.34 -22.99
N VAL A 166 17.25 -6.66 -21.73
CA VAL A 166 17.79 -5.70 -20.77
C VAL A 166 19.02 -5.02 -21.37
N PHE A 167 18.97 -3.71 -21.51
CA PHE A 167 20.07 -2.92 -22.05
C PHE A 167 21.30 -3.04 -21.14
N ASN A 168 22.37 -3.67 -21.63
CA ASN A 168 23.62 -3.78 -20.89
C ASN A 168 24.42 -2.48 -21.05
N ILE A 169 24.35 -1.62 -20.04
CA ILE A 169 25.09 -0.34 -20.00
C ILE A 169 26.59 -0.57 -20.17
N LEU A 170 27.13 -1.71 -19.69
CA LEU A 170 28.56 -2.02 -19.81
C LEU A 170 28.99 -2.27 -21.26
N ASP A 171 28.08 -2.72 -22.13
CA ASP A 171 28.37 -3.01 -23.55
C ASP A 171 28.05 -1.82 -24.47
N ALA A 172 27.29 -0.84 -23.99
CA ALA A 172 26.70 0.20 -24.82
C ALA A 172 27.69 1.27 -25.33
N GLU A 173 28.84 1.42 -24.69
CA GLU A 173 29.81 2.49 -24.97
C GLU A 173 31.24 1.98 -25.24
N LEU A 174 31.47 0.67 -25.25
CA LEU A 174 32.80 0.11 -25.51
C LEU A 174 33.15 0.21 -27.00
N GLN A 175 33.72 1.34 -27.39
CA GLN A 175 34.35 1.51 -28.68
C GLN A 175 35.82 1.06 -28.58
N ALA A 176 36.16 -0.05 -29.25
CA ALA A 176 37.55 -0.50 -29.33
C ALA A 176 38.37 0.52 -30.13
N LEU A 177 39.25 1.25 -29.45
CA LEU A 177 40.21 2.15 -30.09
C LEU A 177 41.35 1.32 -30.68
N THR A 178 41.45 1.24 -32.02
CA THR A 178 42.59 0.65 -32.72
C THR A 178 43.79 1.60 -32.69
N ALA A 179 44.50 1.64 -31.56
CA ALA A 179 45.75 2.38 -31.44
C ALA A 179 46.94 1.51 -31.90
N GLU A 180 47.80 2.04 -32.78
CA GLU A 180 49.05 1.37 -33.21
C GLU A 180 50.08 1.21 -32.09
N LYS A 181 49.94 2.00 -31.01
CA LYS A 181 50.81 1.95 -29.83
C LYS A 181 49.97 1.60 -28.60
N PRO A 182 50.47 0.72 -27.72
CA PRO A 182 49.80 0.46 -26.45
C PRO A 182 49.71 1.73 -25.62
N PHE A 183 48.71 1.79 -24.74
CA PHE A 183 48.67 2.83 -23.71
C PHE A 183 49.97 2.76 -22.88
N PRO A 184 50.49 3.92 -22.42
CA PRO A 184 51.56 3.92 -21.43
C PRO A 184 51.17 3.04 -20.25
N GLU A 185 52.11 2.24 -19.74
CA GLU A 185 51.86 1.48 -18.52
C GLU A 185 51.52 2.47 -17.40
N SER A 186 50.50 2.15 -16.60
CA SER A 186 50.18 2.95 -15.43
C SER A 186 51.38 2.88 -14.48
N GLU A 187 52.01 4.03 -14.24
CA GLU A 187 52.93 4.14 -13.12
C GLU A 187 52.11 3.92 -11.83
N GLY A 188 52.68 3.14 -10.90
CA GLY A 188 52.06 2.97 -9.59
C GLY A 188 51.93 4.31 -8.88
N SER A 189 50.88 4.50 -8.09
CA SER A 189 50.77 5.68 -7.24
C SER A 189 52.00 5.79 -6.35
N ASN A 190 52.49 7.02 -6.17
CA ASN A 190 53.55 7.27 -5.21
C ASN A 190 53.02 6.87 -3.83
N LYS A 191 53.75 6.01 -3.10
CA LYS A 191 53.37 5.48 -1.78
C LYS A 191 53.06 6.56 -0.75
N ASN A 192 53.53 7.79 -0.96
CA ASN A 192 53.18 8.93 -0.10
C ASN A 192 51.69 9.34 -0.20
N TRP A 193 50.97 8.88 -1.22
CA TRP A 193 49.52 9.02 -1.35
C TRP A 193 48.74 7.86 -0.74
N ASP A 194 49.42 6.78 -0.32
CA ASP A 194 48.76 5.68 0.35
C ASP A 194 48.28 6.15 1.74
N PRO A 195 47.07 5.78 2.17
CA PRO A 195 46.58 6.16 3.48
C PRO A 195 47.47 5.55 4.58
N ALA A 196 47.77 6.34 5.60
CA ALA A 196 48.38 5.82 6.82
C ALA A 196 47.44 4.79 7.47
N GLU A 197 48.00 3.79 8.16
CA GLU A 197 47.21 2.80 8.88
C GLU A 197 46.28 3.48 9.90
N PRO A 198 44.99 3.12 9.91
CA PRO A 198 44.03 3.73 10.83
C PRO A 198 44.35 3.35 12.27
N LEU A 199 44.24 4.33 13.17
CA LEU A 199 44.34 4.12 14.61
C LEU A 199 42.93 4.19 15.19
N GLU A 200 42.44 3.10 15.79
CA GLU A 200 41.07 2.92 16.30
C GLU A 200 40.69 3.83 17.52
N THR A 201 41.41 4.92 17.77
CA THR A 201 41.25 5.74 18.97
C THR A 201 41.30 7.24 18.70
N THR A 202 40.90 8.04 19.69
CA THR A 202 40.97 9.51 19.69
C THR A 202 42.37 10.07 19.38
N GLN A 203 43.42 9.26 19.55
CA GLN A 203 44.81 9.61 19.24
C GLN A 203 45.04 9.91 17.75
N GLN A 204 44.25 9.33 16.84
CA GLN A 204 44.35 9.62 15.41
C GLN A 204 44.15 11.12 15.12
N TRP A 205 43.16 11.73 15.77
CA TRP A 205 42.85 13.15 15.60
C TRP A 205 43.90 14.08 16.22
N GLU A 206 44.52 13.65 17.32
CA GLU A 206 45.63 14.38 17.94
C GLU A 206 46.88 14.36 17.05
N ILE A 207 47.18 13.21 16.43
CA ILE A 207 48.28 13.06 15.48
C ILE A 207 48.05 13.90 14.22
N VAL A 208 46.85 13.83 13.63
CA VAL A 208 46.50 14.67 12.46
C VAL A 208 46.62 16.14 12.81
N ARG A 209 46.10 16.57 13.96
CA ARG A 209 46.21 17.96 14.42
C ARG A 209 47.66 18.38 14.61
N GLY A 210 48.49 17.52 15.22
CA GLY A 210 49.92 17.79 15.42
C GLY A 210 50.68 17.94 14.10
N LYS A 211 50.45 17.01 13.16
CA LYS A 211 51.06 17.02 11.82
C LYS A 211 50.58 18.18 10.96
N TRP A 212 49.34 18.64 11.15
CA TRP A 212 48.83 19.83 10.49
C TRP A 212 49.40 21.12 11.09
N ALA A 213 49.57 21.17 12.41
CA ALA A 213 50.11 22.34 13.11
C ALA A 213 51.61 22.56 12.81
N VAL A 214 52.36 21.50 12.55
CA VAL A 214 53.76 21.57 12.10
C VAL A 214 53.97 20.54 10.99
N PRO A 215 53.70 20.89 9.73
CA PRO A 215 53.91 20.00 8.60
C PRO A 215 55.39 19.61 8.49
N ASP A 216 55.67 18.37 8.09
CA ASP A 216 57.04 17.83 8.02
C ASP A 216 57.94 18.58 7.00
N TRP A 217 57.36 19.42 6.16
CA TRP A 217 58.02 20.24 5.14
C TRP A 217 58.14 21.73 5.54
N ASP A 218 57.72 22.08 6.76
CA ASP A 218 57.95 23.41 7.33
C ASP A 218 59.43 23.56 7.72
N GLN A 219 60.14 24.41 6.98
CA GLN A 219 61.55 24.72 7.22
C GLN A 219 61.76 25.77 8.33
N GLY A 220 60.72 26.08 9.11
CA GLY A 220 60.77 26.98 10.26
C GLY A 220 60.26 28.39 9.99
N GLU A 221 59.53 28.59 8.90
CA GLU A 221 58.97 29.90 8.51
C GLU A 221 57.52 30.07 9.00
N GLY A 222 56.86 28.98 9.44
CA GLY A 222 55.59 29.03 10.18
C GLY A 222 54.37 29.50 9.39
N LYS A 223 54.46 29.56 8.05
CA LYS A 223 53.39 30.03 7.15
C LYS A 223 52.86 28.96 6.17
N VAL A 224 53.39 27.74 6.27
CA VAL A 224 53.15 26.67 5.28
C VAL A 224 51.68 26.28 5.15
N GLN A 225 50.91 26.31 6.24
CA GLN A 225 49.48 26.01 6.20
C GLN A 225 48.69 27.07 5.46
N GLU A 226 49.03 28.34 5.68
CA GLU A 226 48.36 29.47 5.03
C GLU A 226 48.66 29.46 3.52
N GLU A 227 49.90 29.17 3.13
CA GLU A 227 50.30 29.01 1.73
C GLU A 227 49.61 27.82 1.05
N PHE A 228 49.52 26.67 1.74
CA PHE A 228 48.81 25.50 1.21
C PHE A 228 47.33 25.82 0.99
N VAL A 229 46.63 26.35 2.00
CA VAL A 229 45.20 26.66 1.91
C VAL A 229 44.93 27.75 0.88
N SER A 230 45.75 28.80 0.84
CA SER A 230 45.60 29.89 -0.14
C SER A 230 45.87 29.42 -1.58
N GLY A 231 46.84 28.53 -1.79
CA GLY A 231 47.10 27.91 -3.09
C GLY A 231 45.91 27.11 -3.62
N TRP A 232 45.28 26.29 -2.77
CA TRP A 232 44.06 25.55 -3.12
C TRP A 232 42.86 26.48 -3.32
N THR A 233 42.74 27.51 -2.50
CA THR A 233 41.67 28.52 -2.62
C THR A 233 41.74 29.18 -4.00
N ALA A 234 42.93 29.60 -4.44
CA ALA A 234 43.13 30.20 -5.75
C ALA A 234 42.95 29.20 -6.90
N ALA A 235 43.50 27.99 -6.79
CA ALA A 235 43.43 26.99 -7.85
C ALA A 235 42.00 26.48 -8.11
N LEU A 236 41.19 26.39 -7.05
CA LEU A 236 39.80 25.94 -7.12
C LEU A 236 38.79 27.08 -7.21
N GLY A 237 39.25 28.35 -7.21
CA GLY A 237 38.40 29.54 -7.30
C GLY A 237 37.47 29.71 -6.10
N TRP A 238 37.83 29.22 -4.92
CA TRP A 238 36.99 29.33 -3.71
C TRP A 238 36.84 30.77 -3.21
N ASP A 239 37.77 31.64 -3.58
CA ASP A 239 37.73 33.09 -3.37
C ASP A 239 36.65 33.78 -4.22
N THR A 240 36.41 33.28 -5.44
CA THR A 240 35.41 33.86 -6.37
C THR A 240 33.99 33.39 -6.12
N GLY A 241 33.80 32.17 -5.60
CA GLY A 241 32.47 31.58 -5.34
C GLY A 241 31.59 32.35 -4.33
N LEU A 242 32.20 33.03 -3.35
CA LEU A 242 31.47 33.86 -2.37
C LEU A 242 31.16 35.28 -2.86
N SER A 243 31.90 35.77 -3.86
CA SER A 243 31.74 37.13 -4.40
C SER A 243 30.66 37.27 -5.48
N GLN A 244 30.22 36.15 -6.07
CA GLN A 244 29.16 36.14 -7.10
C GLN A 244 27.74 35.99 -6.53
N TRP A 245 27.59 35.95 -5.20
CA TRP A 245 26.31 35.85 -4.50
C TRP A 245 26.08 36.98 -3.48
N ALA A 246 26.74 38.13 -3.67
CA ALA A 246 26.49 39.38 -2.95
C ALA A 246 25.96 40.46 -3.91
#